data_AF-A0A6A3N405-F1
#
_entry.id   AF-A0A6A3N405-F1
#
_cell.length_a   1.000
_cell.length_b   1.000
_cell.length_c   1.000
_cell.angle_alpha   90.00
_cell.angle_beta   90.00
_cell.angle_gamma   90.00
#
_symmetry.space_group_name_H-M   'P 1'
#
loop_
_entity.id
_entity.type
_entity.pdbx_description
1 polymer ?
#
loop_
_entity_poly.entity_id
_entity_poly.type
_entity_poly.pdbx_seq_one_letter_code
_entity_poly.pdbx_strand_id
1 'polypeptide(L)'
;MFEKLAAKFTSTDANRLEPVTEAFLKNVDYLDRGGDKCGAFGSVLAVRIEWLKQQIQELNKPFSWEMPDAEFQGHPQVQAFLRGPDDSMTTKGVADFEDLQAARNFAAESMRKEQVGASFEMEAAEEGDTAFVNICKTRDLHLGQQTTVAEYSTELKLLVDCYDEVTCGLPKKRARVEGC
;
A
#
# COMPACT_ATOMS: atom_id res chain seq x y z
N MET A 1 -31.33 -12.74 6.79
CA MET A 1 -30.02 -13.17 7.36
C MET A 1 -28.85 -12.58 6.57
N PHE A 2 -28.89 -12.64 5.24
CA PHE A 2 -27.87 -12.06 4.36
C PHE A 2 -27.82 -10.54 4.35
N GLU A 3 -28.94 -9.83 4.49
CA GLU A 3 -28.91 -8.35 4.59
C GLU A 3 -28.16 -7.84 5.83
N LYS A 4 -28.30 -8.51 6.98
CA LYS A 4 -27.50 -8.20 8.17
C LYS A 4 -26.01 -8.46 7.97
N LEU A 5 -25.66 -9.40 7.08
CA LEU A 5 -24.29 -9.72 6.72
C LEU A 5 -23.73 -8.66 5.75
N ALA A 6 -24.51 -8.27 4.73
CA ALA A 6 -24.18 -7.19 3.80
C ALA A 6 -23.99 -5.85 4.53
N ALA A 7 -24.90 -5.50 5.46
CA ALA A 7 -24.78 -4.31 6.29
C ALA A 7 -23.52 -4.32 7.19
N LYS A 8 -23.09 -5.51 7.61
CA LYS A 8 -21.86 -5.68 8.40
C LYS A 8 -20.62 -5.50 7.52
N PHE A 9 -20.66 -5.89 6.25
CA PHE A 9 -19.57 -5.68 5.30
C PHE A 9 -19.48 -4.23 4.82
N THR A 10 -20.61 -3.54 4.64
CA THR A 10 -20.61 -2.09 4.39
C THR A 10 -20.07 -1.29 5.58
N SER A 11 -20.13 -1.84 6.80
CA SER A 11 -19.56 -1.22 8.01
C SER A 11 -18.18 -1.77 8.39
N THR A 12 -17.63 -2.73 7.63
CA THR A 12 -16.31 -3.33 7.90
C THR A 12 -15.27 -2.60 7.07
N ASP A 13 -14.10 -2.37 7.65
CA ASP A 13 -12.94 -1.83 6.94
C ASP A 13 -12.68 -2.64 5.65
N ALA A 14 -12.68 -1.94 4.51
CA ALA A 14 -12.54 -2.55 3.20
C ALA A 14 -11.23 -3.34 3.05
N ASN A 15 -10.18 -3.02 3.82
CA ASN A 15 -8.95 -3.83 3.92
C ASN A 15 -9.22 -5.26 4.37
N ARG A 16 -10.24 -5.49 5.20
CA ARG A 16 -10.57 -6.82 5.74
C ARG A 16 -11.47 -7.62 4.82
N LEU A 17 -11.87 -7.06 3.67
CA LEU A 17 -12.71 -7.72 2.68
C LEU A 17 -11.90 -8.56 1.69
N GLU A 18 -10.57 -8.43 1.63
CA GLU A 18 -9.74 -9.19 0.68
C GLU A 18 -9.88 -10.72 0.84
N PRO A 19 -9.78 -11.32 2.05
CA PRO A 19 -9.99 -12.77 2.20
C PRO A 19 -11.42 -13.20 1.85
N VAL A 20 -12.37 -12.28 2.03
CA VAL A 20 -13.78 -12.49 1.76
C VAL A 20 -14.02 -12.49 0.25
N THR A 21 -13.50 -11.49 -0.47
CA THR A 21 -13.59 -11.41 -1.93
C THR A 21 -12.85 -12.56 -2.60
N GLU A 22 -11.68 -12.97 -2.11
CA GLU A 22 -10.93 -14.11 -2.63
C GLU A 22 -11.68 -15.45 -2.44
N ALA A 23 -12.23 -15.69 -1.24
CA ALA A 23 -13.05 -16.86 -0.98
C ALA A 23 -14.29 -16.90 -1.89
N PHE A 24 -14.87 -15.74 -2.20
CA PHE A 24 -16.00 -15.66 -3.10
C PHE A 24 -15.66 -15.86 -4.57
N LEU A 25 -14.55 -15.29 -5.07
CA LEU A 25 -14.07 -15.52 -6.43
C LEU A 25 -13.90 -17.02 -6.71
N LYS A 26 -13.47 -17.79 -5.72
CA LYS A 26 -13.33 -19.26 -5.82
C LYS A 26 -14.66 -20.02 -5.85
N ASN A 27 -15.76 -19.42 -5.40
CA ASN A 27 -17.06 -20.09 -5.22
C ASN A 27 -18.19 -19.48 -6.07
N VAL A 28 -17.89 -18.51 -6.95
CA VAL A 28 -18.91 -17.76 -7.71
C VAL A 28 -19.76 -18.66 -8.60
N ASP A 29 -19.20 -19.77 -9.11
CA ASP A 29 -19.88 -20.78 -9.94
C ASP A 29 -21.03 -21.50 -9.20
N TYR A 30 -21.06 -21.46 -7.86
CA TYR A 30 -22.10 -22.12 -7.04
C TYR A 30 -23.24 -21.19 -6.61
N LEU A 31 -23.18 -19.91 -6.98
CA LEU A 31 -24.20 -18.94 -6.62
C LEU A 31 -25.39 -19.02 -7.59
N ASP A 32 -26.59 -19.16 -7.03
CA ASP A 32 -27.83 -19.16 -7.81
C ASP A 32 -28.09 -17.74 -8.36
N ARG A 33 -27.98 -17.61 -9.68
CA ARG A 33 -28.00 -16.34 -10.40
C ARG A 33 -29.35 -15.66 -10.19
N GLY A 34 -29.34 -14.47 -9.59
CA GLY A 34 -30.54 -13.65 -9.38
C GLY A 34 -31.26 -13.87 -8.04
N GLY A 35 -30.75 -14.74 -7.15
CA GLY A 35 -31.27 -14.87 -5.79
C GLY A 35 -30.73 -13.80 -4.83
N ASP A 36 -31.33 -13.67 -3.64
CA ASP A 36 -30.94 -12.72 -2.57
C ASP A 36 -29.44 -12.75 -2.23
N LYS A 37 -28.79 -13.91 -2.40
CA LYS A 37 -27.34 -14.09 -2.20
C LYS A 37 -26.53 -13.32 -3.25
N CYS A 38 -26.96 -13.27 -4.50
CA CYS A 38 -26.32 -12.47 -5.55
C CYS A 38 -26.47 -10.97 -5.26
N GLY A 39 -27.62 -10.53 -4.74
CA GLY A 39 -27.83 -9.14 -4.34
C GLY A 39 -26.89 -8.69 -3.21
N ALA A 40 -26.82 -9.48 -2.13
CA ALA A 40 -25.90 -9.21 -1.03
C ALA A 40 -24.42 -9.24 -1.46
N PHE A 41 -24.07 -10.13 -2.39
CA PHE A 41 -22.71 -10.25 -2.93
C PHE A 41 -22.33 -9.06 -3.81
N GLY A 42 -23.24 -8.63 -4.69
CA GLY A 42 -23.05 -7.42 -5.49
C GLY A 42 -22.72 -6.21 -4.62
N SER A 43 -23.42 -6.02 -3.50
CA SER A 43 -23.13 -4.92 -2.57
C SER A 43 -21.73 -5.00 -1.96
N VAL A 44 -21.24 -6.19 -1.60
CA VAL A 44 -19.88 -6.37 -1.04
C VAL A 44 -18.81 -6.07 -2.10
N LEU A 45 -19.00 -6.60 -3.32
CA LEU A 45 -18.10 -6.33 -4.44
C LEU A 45 -18.04 -4.84 -4.78
N ALA A 46 -19.19 -4.16 -4.82
CA ALA A 46 -19.25 -2.73 -5.12
C ALA A 46 -18.44 -1.90 -4.11
N VAL A 47 -18.53 -2.22 -2.81
CA VAL A 47 -17.75 -1.56 -1.76
C VAL A 47 -16.25 -1.77 -1.95
N ARG A 48 -15.81 -3.02 -2.20
CA ARG A 48 -14.37 -3.32 -2.42
C ARG A 48 -13.85 -2.68 -3.70
N ILE A 49 -14.62 -2.70 -4.78
CA ILE A 49 -14.27 -2.06 -6.06
C ILE A 49 -14.04 -0.56 -5.87
N GLU A 50 -14.95 0.12 -5.17
CA GLU A 50 -14.83 1.57 -4.94
C GLU A 50 -13.62 1.90 -4.06
N TRP A 51 -13.39 1.10 -3.00
CA TRP A 51 -12.21 1.25 -2.16
C TRP A 51 -10.91 1.04 -2.95
N LEU A 52 -10.82 0.00 -3.78
CA LEU A 52 -9.63 -0.27 -4.62
C LEU A 52 -9.34 0.89 -5.58
N LYS A 53 -10.37 1.47 -6.21
CA LYS A 53 -10.19 2.65 -7.08
C LYS A 53 -9.60 3.83 -6.32
N GLN A 54 -10.10 4.11 -5.11
CA GLN A 54 -9.59 5.18 -4.26
C GLN A 54 -8.13 4.94 -3.86
N GLN A 55 -7.80 3.73 -3.40
CA GLN A 55 -6.43 3.38 -3.02
C GLN A 55 -5.45 3.45 -4.20
N ILE A 56 -5.84 2.94 -5.37
CA ILE A 56 -5.03 3.06 -6.59
C ILE A 56 -4.80 4.54 -6.91
N GLN A 57 -5.83 5.39 -6.85
CA GLN A 57 -5.68 6.82 -7.12
C GLN A 57 -4.74 7.51 -6.12
N GLU A 58 -4.80 7.14 -4.85
CA GLU A 58 -3.95 7.70 -3.80
C GLU A 58 -2.48 7.29 -3.94
N LEU A 59 -2.22 6.04 -4.32
CA LEU A 59 -0.89 5.43 -4.40
C LEU A 59 -0.22 5.60 -5.77
N ASN A 60 -0.99 5.65 -6.86
CA ASN A 60 -0.48 5.76 -8.24
C ASN A 60 -0.10 7.20 -8.60
N LYS A 61 0.71 7.82 -7.75
CA LYS A 61 1.29 9.14 -7.98
C LYS A 61 2.66 8.99 -8.65
N PRO A 62 3.08 9.97 -9.48
CA PRO A 62 4.45 10.02 -9.96
C PRO A 62 5.45 10.04 -8.80
N PHE A 63 6.65 9.53 -9.05
CA PHE A 63 7.72 9.56 -8.07
C PHE A 63 8.01 11.00 -7.58
N SER A 64 8.18 11.14 -6.27
CA SER A 64 8.64 12.35 -5.59
C SER A 64 9.62 11.96 -4.49
N TRP A 65 10.56 12.85 -4.18
CA TRP A 65 11.42 12.74 -2.99
C TRP A 65 10.70 13.15 -1.71
N GLU A 66 9.56 13.82 -1.81
CA GLU A 66 8.75 14.17 -0.64
C GLU A 66 8.13 12.91 -0.05
N MET A 67 8.30 12.74 1.26
CA MET A 67 7.66 11.68 2.05
C MET A 67 6.78 12.36 3.12
N PRO A 68 5.57 12.84 2.77
CA PRO A 68 4.77 13.72 3.63
C PRO A 68 4.43 13.12 5.00
N ASP A 69 4.25 11.80 5.03
CA ASP A 69 3.89 11.04 6.22
C ASP A 69 5.12 10.54 6.99
N ALA A 70 6.34 10.94 6.59
CA ALA A 70 7.57 10.53 7.26
C ALA A 70 7.59 10.97 8.72
N GLU A 71 7.89 10.05 9.63
CA GLU A 71 8.13 10.33 11.04
C GLU A 71 9.58 10.02 11.42
N PHE A 72 10.22 10.94 12.14
CA PHE A 72 11.58 10.73 12.65
C PHE A 72 11.72 11.28 14.07
N GLN A 73 11.82 10.38 15.04
CA GLN A 73 11.83 10.74 16.45
C GLN A 73 13.15 11.42 16.87
N GLY A 74 13.05 12.46 17.70
CA GLY A 74 14.20 13.14 18.31
C GLY A 74 14.91 14.16 17.43
N HIS A 75 14.70 14.16 16.11
CA HIS A 75 15.38 15.07 15.17
C HIS A 75 14.37 15.72 14.20
N PRO A 76 13.71 16.83 14.58
CA PRO A 76 12.67 17.47 13.77
C PRO A 76 13.20 18.01 12.43
N GLN A 77 14.48 18.37 12.35
CA GLN A 77 15.12 18.81 11.11
C GLN A 77 15.29 17.65 10.12
N VAL A 78 15.63 16.44 10.60
CA VAL A 78 15.66 15.23 9.75
C VAL A 78 14.26 14.88 9.28
N GLN A 79 13.25 14.96 10.15
CA GLN A 79 11.86 14.76 9.74
C GLN A 79 11.40 15.78 8.68
N ALA A 80 11.75 17.06 8.86
CA ALA A 80 11.43 18.11 7.90
C ALA A 80 12.11 17.87 6.55
N PHE A 81 13.38 17.43 6.55
CA PHE A 81 14.07 17.00 5.33
C PHE A 81 13.37 15.83 4.64
N LEU A 82 12.98 14.79 5.40
CA LEU A 82 12.29 13.62 4.83
C LEU A 82 10.99 14.02 4.13
N ARG A 83 10.25 14.96 4.71
CA ARG A 83 9.02 15.52 4.13
C ARG A 83 9.26 16.51 2.98
N GLY A 84 10.47 17.05 2.87
CA GLY A 84 10.85 18.03 1.85
C GLY A 84 11.24 17.40 0.50
N PRO A 85 11.55 18.22 -0.51
CA PRO A 85 11.84 17.76 -1.87
C PRO A 85 13.30 17.32 -2.09
N ASP A 86 14.20 17.63 -1.16
CA ASP A 86 15.62 17.30 -1.29
C ASP A 86 15.85 15.78 -1.17
N ASP A 87 16.78 15.23 -1.94
CA ASP A 87 17.08 13.80 -1.96
C ASP A 87 18.11 13.37 -0.91
N SER A 88 18.91 14.32 -0.42
CA SER A 88 20.00 14.09 0.52
C SER A 88 20.20 15.26 1.48
N MET A 89 20.67 14.96 2.69
CA MET A 89 21.12 15.97 3.65
C MET A 89 22.32 15.44 4.47
N THR A 90 23.00 16.36 5.16
CA THR A 90 23.98 16.01 6.19
C THR A 90 23.49 16.47 7.55
N THR A 91 23.85 15.78 8.62
CA THR A 91 23.54 16.21 9.99
C THR A 91 24.43 17.33 10.53
N LYS A 92 25.33 17.89 9.71
CA LYS A 92 26.16 19.05 10.10
C LYS A 92 25.26 20.23 10.52
N GLY A 93 25.46 20.73 11.74
CA GLY A 93 24.64 21.81 12.32
C GLY A 93 23.22 21.40 12.71
N VAL A 94 22.90 20.10 12.64
CA VAL A 94 21.62 19.49 13.04
C VAL A 94 21.82 18.58 14.24
N ALA A 95 22.90 17.79 14.23
CA ALA A 95 23.33 16.95 15.34
C ALA A 95 24.85 16.98 15.44
N ASP A 96 25.34 17.07 16.66
CA ASP A 96 26.77 17.03 16.96
C ASP A 96 27.15 15.62 17.42
N PHE A 97 28.28 15.11 16.91
CA PHE A 97 28.82 13.81 17.27
C PHE A 97 30.21 14.01 17.85
N GLU A 98 30.50 13.32 18.97
CA GLU A 98 31.83 13.40 19.61
C GLU A 98 32.94 12.84 18.71
N ASP A 99 32.64 11.77 17.98
CA ASP A 99 33.55 11.11 17.05
C ASP A 99 32.80 10.38 15.93
N LEU A 100 33.56 9.83 14.98
CA LEU A 100 33.02 9.03 13.89
C LEU A 100 32.28 7.77 14.39
N GLN A 101 32.64 7.23 15.56
CA GLN A 101 31.98 6.06 16.11
C GLN A 101 30.57 6.41 16.63
N ALA A 102 30.39 7.58 17.24
CA ALA A 102 29.10 8.10 17.65
C ALA A 102 28.18 8.33 16.42
N ALA A 103 28.71 8.92 15.34
CA ALA A 103 27.98 9.07 14.09
C ALA A 103 27.57 7.72 13.47
N ARG A 104 28.47 6.72 13.51
CA ARG A 104 28.16 5.34 13.07
C ARG A 104 27.07 4.69 13.91
N ASN A 105 27.13 4.85 15.23
CA ASN A 105 26.11 4.32 16.13
C ASN A 105 24.75 4.95 15.85
N PHE A 106 24.70 6.27 15.65
CA PHE A 106 23.47 6.97 15.29
C PHE A 106 22.86 6.45 13.98
N ALA A 107 23.67 6.32 12.93
CA ALA A 107 23.22 5.77 11.65
C ALA A 107 22.70 4.33 11.83
N ALA A 108 23.46 3.47 12.51
CA ALA A 108 23.07 2.07 12.73
C ALA A 108 21.79 1.93 13.58
N GLU A 109 21.64 2.72 14.63
CA GLU A 109 20.42 2.74 15.46
C GLU A 109 19.20 3.22 14.69
N SER A 110 19.36 4.27 13.88
CA SER A 110 18.28 4.80 13.04
C SER A 110 17.85 3.79 11.99
N MET A 111 18.81 3.11 11.34
CA MET A 111 18.52 2.10 10.32
C MET A 111 17.92 0.79 10.88
N ARG A 112 18.03 0.54 12.19
CA ARG A 112 17.39 -0.61 12.86
C ARG A 112 15.94 -0.36 13.23
N LYS A 113 15.53 0.91 13.34
CA LYS A 113 14.15 1.29 13.66
C LYS A 113 13.30 1.18 12.40
N GLU A 114 12.02 0.89 12.60
CA GLU A 114 11.05 0.94 11.51
C GLU A 114 10.97 2.36 10.95
N GLN A 115 11.08 2.47 9.62
CA GLN A 115 10.96 3.74 8.91
C GLN A 115 9.49 3.99 8.58
N VAL A 116 8.81 4.78 9.40
CA VAL A 116 7.38 5.07 9.25
C VAL A 116 7.18 6.13 8.18
N GLY A 117 6.48 5.76 7.09
CA GLY A 117 6.15 6.68 6.00
C GLY A 117 7.37 7.22 5.24
N ALA A 118 8.53 6.57 5.37
CA ALA A 118 9.80 7.05 4.83
C ALA A 118 10.64 5.90 4.27
N SER A 119 11.60 6.23 3.43
CA SER A 119 12.63 5.29 3.00
C SER A 119 13.95 6.01 2.75
N PHE A 120 14.98 5.69 3.52
CA PHE A 120 16.27 6.33 3.47
C PHE A 120 17.39 5.42 3.94
N GLU A 121 18.61 5.78 3.57
CA GLU A 121 19.87 5.23 4.06
C GLU A 121 20.61 6.29 4.87
N MET A 122 21.41 5.82 5.85
CA MET A 122 22.28 6.67 6.65
C MET A 122 23.70 6.11 6.66
N GLU A 123 24.67 6.98 6.39
CA GLU A 123 26.10 6.63 6.45
C GLU A 123 26.88 7.69 7.21
N ALA A 124 27.74 7.25 8.14
CA ALA A 124 28.59 8.15 8.90
C ALA A 124 29.81 8.58 8.08
N ALA A 125 30.16 9.85 8.19
CA ALA A 125 31.30 10.47 7.52
C ALA A 125 32.02 11.41 8.48
N GLU A 126 33.25 11.77 8.13
CA GLU A 126 34.09 12.68 8.91
C GLU A 126 34.83 13.62 7.96
N GLU A 127 34.86 14.90 8.31
CA GLU A 127 35.58 15.92 7.55
C GLU A 127 36.21 16.92 8.52
N GLY A 128 37.54 17.07 8.47
CA GLY A 128 38.26 18.03 9.31
C GLY A 128 37.95 17.88 10.80
N ASP A 129 38.07 16.66 11.32
CA ASP A 129 37.77 16.25 12.70
C ASP A 129 36.30 16.45 13.14
N THR A 130 35.41 16.75 12.19
CA THR A 130 33.96 16.85 12.46
C THR A 130 33.26 15.61 11.90
N ALA A 131 32.74 14.78 12.80
CA ALA A 131 31.91 13.63 12.45
C ALA A 131 30.46 14.06 12.16
N PHE A 132 29.85 13.45 11.15
CA PHE A 132 28.46 13.70 10.75
C PHE A 132 27.87 12.45 10.07
N VAL A 133 26.59 12.54 9.70
CA VAL A 133 25.85 11.48 9.01
C VAL A 133 25.25 12.05 7.74
N ASN A 134 25.49 11.37 6.63
CA ASN A 134 24.80 11.56 5.37
C ASN A 134 23.49 10.79 5.41
N ILE A 135 22.40 11.44 5.05
CA ILE A 135 21.07 10.84 4.96
C ILE A 135 20.64 10.97 3.51
N CYS A 136 20.39 9.84 2.85
CA CYS A 136 19.98 9.78 1.46
C CYS A 136 18.63 9.08 1.37
N LYS A 137 17.63 9.72 0.78
CA LYS A 137 16.35 9.09 0.50
C LYS A 137 16.52 8.00 -0.55
N THR A 138 15.74 6.94 -0.46
CA THR A 138 15.69 5.90 -1.49
C THR A 138 14.35 5.94 -2.21
N ARG A 139 14.25 5.13 -3.27
CA ARG A 139 13.01 4.96 -4.03
C ARG A 139 12.13 3.84 -3.49
N ASP A 140 12.54 3.15 -2.42
CA ASP A 140 11.90 1.89 -2.04
C ASP A 140 10.46 2.09 -1.56
N LEU A 141 10.18 3.22 -0.89
CA LEU A 141 8.80 3.59 -0.54
C LEU A 141 7.92 3.68 -1.80
N HIS A 142 8.39 4.36 -2.84
CA HIS A 142 7.64 4.49 -4.09
C HIS A 142 7.53 3.16 -4.83
N LEU A 143 8.61 2.37 -4.90
CA LEU A 143 8.58 1.06 -5.54
C LEU A 143 7.62 0.09 -4.83
N GLY A 144 7.57 0.15 -3.50
CA GLY A 144 6.59 -0.57 -2.70
C GLY A 144 5.15 -0.16 -3.05
N GLN A 145 4.87 1.15 -3.09
CA GLN A 145 3.56 1.67 -3.49
C GLN A 145 3.18 1.22 -4.91
N GLN A 146 4.11 1.22 -5.86
CA GLN A 146 3.84 0.77 -7.23
C GLN A 146 3.58 -0.73 -7.32
N THR A 147 4.20 -1.53 -6.46
CA THR A 147 3.91 -2.96 -6.34
C THR A 147 2.48 -3.18 -5.86
N THR A 148 2.07 -2.47 -4.80
CA THR A 148 0.69 -2.51 -4.28
C THR A 148 -0.33 -2.02 -5.31
N VAL A 149 -0.02 -0.96 -6.07
CA VAL A 149 -0.88 -0.47 -7.16
C VAL A 149 -1.09 -1.56 -8.22
N ALA A 150 -0.06 -2.32 -8.59
CA ALA A 150 -0.17 -3.40 -9.55
C ALA A 150 -1.07 -4.55 -9.03
N GLU A 151 -0.93 -4.91 -7.76
CA GLU A 151 -1.76 -5.91 -7.08
C GLU A 151 -3.23 -5.46 -7.04
N TYR A 152 -3.50 -4.25 -6.56
CA TYR A 152 -4.85 -3.69 -6.49
C TYR A 152 -5.49 -3.53 -7.86
N SER A 153 -4.71 -3.15 -8.88
CA SER A 153 -5.22 -3.06 -10.25
C SER A 153 -5.63 -4.44 -10.80
N THR A 154 -4.89 -5.48 -10.44
CA THR A 154 -5.21 -6.86 -10.81
C THR A 154 -6.48 -7.34 -10.10
N GLU A 155 -6.59 -7.10 -8.79
CA GLU A 155 -7.79 -7.42 -8.01
C GLU A 155 -9.02 -6.67 -8.56
N LEU A 156 -8.89 -5.36 -8.79
CA LEU A 156 -9.97 -4.52 -9.30
C LEU A 156 -10.54 -5.06 -10.61
N LYS A 157 -9.66 -5.47 -11.55
CA LYS A 157 -10.09 -6.06 -12.82
C LYS A 157 -10.90 -7.35 -12.60
N LEU A 158 -10.42 -8.24 -11.73
CA LEU A 158 -11.13 -9.49 -11.42
C LEU A 158 -12.49 -9.24 -10.77
N LEU A 159 -12.59 -8.29 -9.84
CA LEU A 159 -13.83 -7.99 -9.15
C LEU A 159 -14.86 -7.30 -10.06
N VAL A 160 -14.42 -6.42 -10.97
CA VAL A 160 -15.32 -5.80 -11.96
C VAL A 160 -15.88 -6.85 -12.91
N ASP A 161 -15.04 -7.74 -13.44
CA ASP A 161 -15.49 -8.85 -14.30
C ASP A 161 -16.52 -9.73 -13.56
N CYS A 162 -16.25 -10.06 -12.29
CA CYS A 162 -17.15 -10.85 -11.45
C CYS A 162 -18.46 -10.11 -11.14
N TYR A 163 -18.39 -8.82 -10.84
CA TYR A 163 -19.55 -7.98 -10.57
C TYR A 163 -20.50 -7.94 -11.77
N ASP A 164 -19.95 -7.78 -12.98
CA ASP A 164 -20.73 -7.78 -14.23
C ASP A 164 -21.38 -9.15 -14.47
N GLU A 165 -20.69 -10.26 -14.21
CA GLU A 165 -21.25 -11.60 -14.32
C GLU A 165 -22.43 -11.83 -13.37
N VAL A 166 -22.32 -11.35 -12.14
CA VAL A 166 -23.34 -11.50 -11.09
C VAL A 166 -24.55 -10.61 -11.35
N THR A 167 -24.34 -9.38 -11.83
CA THR A 167 -25.38 -8.36 -11.96
C THR A 167 -26.03 -8.29 -13.34
N CYS A 168 -25.29 -8.56 -14.42
CA CYS A 168 -25.78 -8.41 -15.80
C CYS A 168 -26.25 -9.72 -16.46
N GLY A 169 -26.09 -10.88 -15.81
CA GLY A 169 -26.73 -12.12 -16.27
C GLY A 169 -26.20 -12.70 -17.59
N LEU A 170 -25.10 -12.19 -18.16
CA LEU A 170 -24.64 -12.67 -19.46
C LEU A 170 -24.00 -14.06 -19.35
N PRO A 171 -24.48 -15.08 -20.09
CA PRO A 171 -23.86 -16.38 -20.09
C PRO A 171 -22.53 -16.31 -20.87
N LYS A 172 -21.40 -16.53 -20.19
CA LYS A 172 -20.17 -16.91 -20.90
C LYS A 172 -20.45 -18.19 -21.68
N LYS A 173 -20.45 -18.11 -23.02
CA LYS A 173 -20.50 -19.27 -23.93
C LYS A 173 -19.33 -20.20 -23.59
N ARG A 174 -19.56 -21.22 -22.75
CA ARG A 174 -18.64 -22.36 -22.65
C ARG A 174 -18.80 -23.17 -23.95
N ALA A 175 -17.72 -23.24 -24.74
CA ALA A 175 -17.67 -24.13 -25.88
C ALA A 175 -17.88 -25.57 -25.38
N ARG A 176 -18.83 -26.28 -25.99
CA ARG A 176 -19.13 -27.68 -25.72
C ARG A 176 -17.93 -28.51 -26.17
N VAL A 177 -17.21 -29.15 -25.24
CA VAL A 177 -16.35 -30.27 -25.61
C VAL A 177 -17.29 -31.45 -25.85
N GLU A 178 -17.55 -31.73 -27.13
CA GLU A 178 -18.14 -33.00 -27.53
C GLU A 178 -17.08 -34.09 -27.34
N GLY A 179 -17.42 -35.10 -26.55
CA GLY A 179 -16.58 -36.28 -26.38
C GLY A 179 -16.60 -37.14 -27.64
N CYS A 180 -15.41 -37.66 -27.99
CA CYS A 180 -15.25 -38.88 -28.77
C CYS A 180 -14.71 -39.97 -27.84
#